data_AF-A0A2J8XDR8-F1
#
_entry.id   AF-A0A2J8XDR8-F1
#
_cell.length_a   1.000
_cell.length_b   1.000
_cell.length_c   1.000
_cell.angle_alpha   90.00
_cell.angle_beta   90.00
_cell.angle_gamma   90.00
#
_symmetry.space_group_name_H-M   'P 1'
#
loop_
_entity.id
_entity.type
_entity.pdbx_description
1 polymer ?
#
loop_
_entity_poly.entity_id
_entity_poly.type
_entity_poly.pdbx_seq_one_letter_code
_entity_poly.pdbx_strand_id
1 'polypeptide(L)'
;TEILGKSVRIIFSTLGVCIFYAFGYMVLPLFAYFIRDWRMLLVALTMPGVLCVALWWFIPESPRWLISQGRFEEAEVIIRKAAKANGIVVPSTIFDPSELQDLSSKKQQSHNILDLLRTWNIRMVTIMSIMLCDG
;
A
#
# COMPACT_ATOMS: atom_id res chain seq x y z
N THR A 1 -0.19 4.11 9.25
CA THR A 1 0.65 3.03 9.79
C THR A 1 2.09 3.51 9.82
N GLU A 2 2.44 4.28 10.84
CA GLU A 2 3.69 5.05 10.91
C GLU A 2 4.45 4.79 12.23
N ILE A 3 4.16 3.67 12.87
CA ILE A 3 4.73 3.31 14.18
C ILE A 3 5.91 2.33 14.00
N LEU A 4 6.07 1.76 12.81
CA LEU A 4 7.07 0.74 12.51
C LEU A 4 8.19 1.34 11.67
N GLY A 5 9.42 1.33 12.19
CA GLY A 5 10.60 1.84 11.49
C GLY A 5 10.80 1.16 10.12
N LYS A 6 11.41 1.89 9.15
CA LYS A 6 11.57 1.43 7.75
C LYS A 6 12.02 -0.03 7.61
N SER A 7 13.01 -0.45 8.38
CA SER A 7 13.52 -1.84 8.34
C SER A 7 12.51 -2.86 8.88
N VAL A 8 11.84 -2.55 10.00
CA VAL A 8 10.79 -3.40 10.55
C VAL A 8 9.59 -3.50 9.62
N ARG A 9 9.22 -2.40 8.95
CA ARG A 9 8.16 -2.42 7.92
C ARG A 9 8.50 -3.37 6.78
N ILE A 10 9.72 -3.26 6.24
CA ILE A 10 10.16 -4.13 5.14
C ILE A 10 10.15 -5.59 5.60
N ILE A 11 10.70 -5.88 6.77
CA ILE A 11 10.74 -7.24 7.31
C ILE A 11 9.32 -7.77 7.54
N PHE A 12 8.43 -7.00 8.17
CA PHE A 12 7.05 -7.40 8.44
C PHE A 12 6.26 -7.63 7.15
N SER A 13 6.36 -6.71 6.18
CA SER A 13 5.68 -6.83 4.89
C SER A 13 6.22 -8.00 4.06
N THR A 14 7.54 -8.14 3.95
CA THR A 14 8.16 -9.21 3.16
C THR A 14 7.90 -10.58 3.80
N LEU A 15 8.15 -10.73 5.09
CA LEU A 15 7.88 -11.99 5.80
C LEU A 15 6.39 -12.32 5.76
N GLY A 16 5.52 -11.33 5.98
CA GLY A 16 4.07 -11.52 5.91
C GLY A 16 3.64 -12.06 4.56
N VAL A 17 4.10 -11.45 3.46
CA VAL A 17 3.80 -11.91 2.10
C VAL A 17 4.36 -13.31 1.84
N CYS A 18 5.62 -13.56 2.19
CA CYS A 18 6.26 -14.86 1.97
C CYS A 18 5.55 -15.98 2.75
N ILE A 19 5.21 -15.75 4.01
CA ILE A 19 4.52 -16.73 4.86
C ILE A 19 3.11 -16.98 4.34
N PHE A 20 2.37 -15.92 3.99
CA PHE A 20 1.01 -16.05 3.48
C PHE A 20 0.99 -16.80 2.13
N TYR A 21 1.97 -16.51 1.27
CA TYR A 21 2.14 -17.20 0.00
C TYR A 21 2.49 -18.67 0.21
N ALA A 22 3.50 -18.98 1.03
CA ALA A 22 3.90 -20.36 1.33
C ALA A 22 2.74 -21.17 1.93
N PHE A 23 1.99 -20.57 2.85
CA PHE A 23 0.81 -21.20 3.45
C PHE A 23 -0.29 -21.46 2.41
N GLY A 24 -0.58 -20.48 1.55
CA GLY A 24 -1.55 -20.63 0.46
C GLY A 24 -1.20 -21.79 -0.47
N TYR A 25 0.07 -21.91 -0.86
CA TYR A 25 0.55 -23.00 -1.72
C TYR A 25 0.52 -24.36 -1.04
N MET A 26 0.78 -24.44 0.27
CA MET A 26 0.73 -25.70 1.02
C MET A 26 -0.71 -26.21 1.17
N VAL A 27 -1.65 -25.28 1.31
CA VAL A 27 -3.06 -25.57 1.57
C VAL A 27 -3.84 -25.84 0.26
N LEU A 28 -3.39 -25.27 -0.87
CA LEU A 28 -3.97 -25.50 -2.20
C LEU A 28 -4.15 -26.99 -2.58
N PRO A 29 -3.12 -27.85 -2.52
CA PRO A 29 -3.25 -29.26 -2.87
C PRO A 29 -4.11 -30.03 -1.86
N LEU A 30 -4.13 -29.60 -0.59
CA LEU A 30 -4.99 -30.18 0.44
C LEU A 30 -6.48 -29.98 0.11
N PHE A 31 -6.85 -28.77 -0.30
CA PHE A 31 -8.20 -28.47 -0.78
C PHE A 31 -8.51 -29.16 -2.10
N ALA A 32 -7.55 -29.22 -3.04
CA ALA A 32 -7.73 -29.93 -4.31
C ALA A 32 -7.96 -31.44 -4.13
N TYR A 33 -7.36 -32.05 -3.11
CA TYR A 33 -7.57 -33.45 -2.78
C TYR A 33 -8.95 -33.71 -2.17
N PHE A 34 -9.42 -32.82 -1.29
CA PHE A 34 -10.68 -33.00 -0.57
C PHE A 34 -11.92 -32.57 -1.38
N ILE A 35 -11.76 -31.62 -2.29
CA ILE A 35 -12.85 -31.00 -3.05
C ILE A 35 -12.65 -31.30 -4.54
N ARG A 36 -13.50 -32.18 -5.09
CA ARG A 36 -13.53 -32.49 -6.53
C ARG A 36 -14.18 -31.37 -7.36
N ASP A 37 -14.98 -30.52 -6.71
CA ASP A 37 -15.71 -29.41 -7.34
C ASP A 37 -14.87 -28.12 -7.40
N TRP A 38 -14.40 -27.78 -8.60
CA TRP A 38 -13.60 -26.59 -8.88
C TRP A 38 -14.27 -25.27 -8.42
N ARG A 39 -15.61 -25.22 -8.36
CA ARG A 39 -16.37 -24.05 -7.90
C ARG A 39 -16.13 -23.76 -6.42
N MET A 40 -16.11 -24.79 -5.59
CA MET A 40 -15.93 -24.63 -4.15
C MET A 40 -14.47 -24.26 -3.81
N LEU A 41 -13.52 -24.71 -4.63
CA LEU A 41 -12.12 -24.29 -4.57
C LEU A 41 -11.95 -22.80 -4.90
N LEU A 42 -12.68 -22.31 -5.90
CA LEU A 42 -12.70 -20.88 -6.27
C LEU A 42 -13.30 -20.02 -5.15
N VAL A 43 -14.39 -20.46 -4.52
CA VAL A 43 -14.99 -19.77 -3.37
C VAL A 43 -14.03 -19.72 -2.19
N ALA A 44 -13.37 -20.84 -1.85
CA ALA A 44 -12.40 -20.90 -0.76
C ALA A 44 -11.22 -19.94 -0.97
N LEU A 45 -10.75 -19.79 -2.22
CA LEU A 45 -9.67 -18.87 -2.56
C LEU A 45 -10.11 -17.40 -2.55
N THR A 46 -11.32 -17.10 -3.03
CA THR A 46 -11.84 -15.73 -3.11
C THR A 46 -12.35 -15.20 -1.78
N MET A 47 -12.78 -16.06 -0.86
CA MET A 47 -13.33 -15.68 0.45
C MET A 47 -12.38 -14.80 1.29
N PRO A 48 -11.10 -15.16 1.52
CA PRO A 48 -10.17 -14.28 2.22
C PRO A 48 -9.90 -12.97 1.46
N GLY A 49 -9.90 -12.99 0.12
CA GLY A 49 -9.75 -11.78 -0.69
C GLY A 49 -10.91 -10.80 -0.53
N VAL A 50 -12.15 -11.30 -0.58
CA VAL A 50 -13.36 -10.49 -0.38
C VAL A 50 -13.42 -9.93 1.03
N LEU A 51 -13.05 -10.73 2.04
CA LEU A 51 -12.98 -10.26 3.42
C LEU A 51 -11.97 -9.13 3.60
N CYS A 52 -10.79 -9.23 2.97
CA CYS A 52 -9.78 -8.17 2.95
C CYS A 52 -10.29 -6.89 2.27
N VAL A 53 -11.00 -7.00 1.14
CA VAL A 53 -11.60 -5.85 0.46
C VAL A 53 -12.68 -5.20 1.31
N ALA A 54 -13.52 -5.98 1.98
CA ALA A 54 -14.51 -5.48 2.91
C ALA A 54 -13.83 -4.73 4.08
N LEU A 55 -12.80 -5.32 4.69
CA LEU A 55 -12.00 -4.70 5.75
C LEU A 55 -11.33 -3.39 5.29
N TRP A 56 -10.85 -3.35 4.04
CA TRP A 56 -10.27 -2.13 3.47
C TRP A 56 -11.29 -1.00 3.36
N TRP A 57 -12.54 -1.31 3.03
CA TRP A 57 -13.63 -0.32 3.01
C TRP A 57 -13.95 0.27 4.39
N PHE A 58 -13.77 -0.52 5.46
CA PHE A 58 -13.97 -0.06 6.83
C PHE A 58 -12.80 0.75 7.39
N ILE A 59 -11.59 0.61 6.83
CA ILE A 59 -10.42 1.35 7.29
C ILE A 59 -10.49 2.78 6.73
N PRO A 60 -10.58 3.82 7.59
CA PRO A 60 -10.56 5.20 7.12
C PRO A 60 -9.26 5.45 6.37
N GLU A 61 -9.39 6.04 5.18
CA GLU A 61 -8.29 6.33 4.28
C GLU A 61 -7.20 7.15 5.00
N SER A 62 -5.93 6.86 4.70
CA SER A 62 -4.85 7.50 5.45
C SER A 62 -4.86 9.02 5.21
N PRO A 63 -4.83 9.86 6.26
CA PRO A 63 -4.89 11.31 6.10
C PRO A 63 -3.75 11.87 5.24
N ARG A 64 -2.60 11.17 5.18
CA ARG A 64 -1.48 11.53 4.30
C ARG A 64 -1.75 11.37 2.81
N TRP A 65 -2.56 10.40 2.42
CA TRP A 65 -2.93 10.24 1.01
C TRP A 65 -3.81 11.42 0.55
N LEU A 66 -4.77 11.82 1.39
CA LEU A 66 -5.61 13.00 1.13
C LEU A 66 -4.79 14.29 1.00
N ILE A 67 -3.79 14.48 1.87
CA ILE A 67 -2.82 15.59 1.80
C ILE A 67 -2.04 15.53 0.47
N SER A 68 -1.56 14.35 0.05
CA SER A 68 -0.83 14.19 -1.22
C SER A 68 -1.70 14.42 -2.48
N GLN A 69 -3.01 14.22 -2.36
CA GLN A 69 -3.98 14.47 -3.42
C GLN A 69 -4.45 15.93 -3.48
N GLY A 70 -4.05 16.77 -2.52
CA GLY A 70 -4.48 18.18 -2.45
C GLY A 70 -5.86 18.37 -1.82
N ARG A 71 -6.45 17.32 -1.23
CA ARG A 71 -7.75 17.34 -0.54
C ARG A 71 -7.55 17.64 0.95
N PHE A 72 -7.05 18.85 1.23
CA PHE A 72 -6.62 19.23 2.58
C PHE A 72 -7.78 19.38 3.58
N GLU A 73 -8.93 19.89 3.14
CA GLU A 73 -10.11 20.03 4.02
C GLU A 73 -10.60 18.67 4.54
N GLU A 74 -10.65 17.65 3.68
CA GLU A 74 -11.05 16.31 4.07
C GLU A 74 -10.04 15.64 5.01
N ALA A 75 -8.74 15.86 4.75
CA ALA A 75 -7.69 15.40 5.63
C ALA A 75 -7.81 16.03 7.03
N GLU A 76 -8.12 17.33 7.11
CA GLU A 76 -8.30 18.03 8.38
C GLU A 76 -9.48 17.48 9.18
N VAL A 77 -10.62 17.24 8.52
CA VAL A 77 -11.82 16.64 9.15
C VAL A 77 -11.51 15.25 9.71
N ILE A 78 -10.79 14.41 8.95
CA ILE A 78 -10.42 13.05 9.38
C ILE A 78 -9.42 13.09 10.54
N ILE A 79 -8.41 13.96 10.48
CA ILE A 79 -7.42 14.13 11.56
C ILE A 79 -8.11 14.64 12.83
N ARG A 80 -9.02 15.61 12.72
CA ARG A 80 -9.76 16.16 13.86
C ARG A 80 -10.67 15.11 14.51
N LYS A 81 -11.33 14.27 13.71
CA LYS A 81 -12.14 13.14 14.19
C LYS A 81 -11.28 12.08 14.87
N ALA A 82 -10.13 11.73 14.27
CA ALA A 82 -9.17 10.78 14.84
C ALA A 82 -8.54 11.30 16.14
N ALA A 83 -8.22 12.59 16.21
CA ALA A 83 -7.65 13.19 17.41
C ALA A 83 -8.66 13.33 18.55
N LYS A 84 -9.93 13.64 18.24
CA LYS A 84 -11.03 13.58 19.22
C LYS A 84 -11.21 12.17 19.78
N ALA A 85 -11.09 11.14 18.94
CA ALA A 85 -11.13 9.75 19.38
C ALA A 85 -9.89 9.35 20.21
N ASN A 86 -8.73 9.93 19.92
CA ASN A 86 -7.48 9.69 20.66
C ASN A 86 -7.28 10.63 21.86
N GLY A 87 -8.21 11.53 22.16
CA GLY A 87 -8.13 12.47 23.28
C GLY A 87 -7.03 13.54 23.15
N ILE A 88 -6.53 13.79 21.94
CA ILE A 88 -5.43 14.74 21.69
C ILE A 88 -6.03 16.10 21.31
N VAL A 89 -5.63 17.16 22.03
CA VAL A 89 -6.05 18.53 21.74
C VAL A 89 -5.28 19.02 20.50
N VAL A 90 -5.95 19.08 19.36
CA VAL A 90 -5.33 19.53 18.10
C VAL A 90 -5.48 21.05 17.97
N PRO A 91 -4.42 21.79 17.61
CA PRO A 91 -4.52 23.21 17.29
C PRO A 91 -5.47 23.44 16.10
N SER A 92 -6.05 24.64 16.03
CA SER A 92 -7.06 25.06 15.05
C SER A 92 -6.59 25.12 13.59
N THR A 93 -5.28 25.02 13.35
CA THR A 93 -4.65 24.99 12.03
C THR A 93 -3.56 23.92 12.06
N ILE A 94 -3.81 22.80 11.37
CA ILE A 94 -2.87 21.66 11.30
C ILE A 94 -1.87 21.84 10.14
N PHE A 95 -2.28 22.55 9.09
CA PHE A 95 -1.47 22.86 7.93
C PHE A 95 -1.44 24.36 7.70
N ASP A 96 -0.25 24.96 7.74
CA ASP A 96 -0.07 26.35 7.33
C ASP A 96 -0.19 26.46 5.80
N PRO A 97 -0.90 27.47 5.27
CA PRO A 97 -1.12 27.64 3.83
C PRO A 97 0.18 27.81 3.03
N SER A 98 1.25 28.29 3.66
CA SER A 98 2.59 28.39 3.07
C SER A 98 3.22 27.01 2.80
N GLU A 99 3.13 26.07 3.75
CA GLU A 99 3.66 24.70 3.55
C GLU A 99 2.85 23.92 2.51
N LEU A 100 1.55 24.19 2.40
CA LEU A 100 0.67 23.62 1.38
C LEU A 100 1.06 24.09 -0.03
N GLN A 101 1.45 25.35 -0.17
CA GLN A 101 1.88 25.93 -1.44
C GLN A 101 3.22 25.33 -1.91
N ASP A 102 4.15 25.07 -1.00
CA ASP A 102 5.43 24.43 -1.30
C ASP A 102 5.26 22.96 -1.71
N LEU A 103 4.38 22.21 -1.03
CA LEU A 103 4.08 20.82 -1.38
C LEU A 103 3.39 20.71 -2.75
N SER A 104 2.47 21.63 -3.06
CA SER A 104 1.80 21.69 -4.37
C SER A 104 2.77 22.06 -5.49
N SER A 105 3.69 23.01 -5.23
CA SER A 105 4.73 23.41 -6.20
C SER A 105 5.69 22.26 -6.49
N LYS A 106 6.04 21.47 -5.48
CA LYS A 106 6.89 20.26 -5.62
C LYS A 106 6.18 19.13 -6.39
N LYS A 107 4.85 19.02 -6.29
CA LYS A 107 4.04 18.07 -7.08
C LYS A 107 3.95 18.46 -8.56
N GLN A 108 3.86 19.77 -8.86
CA GLN A 108 3.86 20.30 -10.23
C GLN A 108 5.16 19.95 -10.98
N GLN A 109 6.27 19.77 -10.25
CA GLN A 109 7.51 19.20 -10.74
C GLN A 109 7.38 17.67 -10.89
N SER A 110 6.34 17.23 -11.62
CA SER A 110 6.12 15.83 -11.95
C SER A 110 7.26 15.38 -12.85
N HIS A 111 8.25 14.73 -12.25
CA HIS A 111 9.24 13.94 -12.97
C HIS A 111 8.49 13.02 -13.94
N ASN A 112 8.75 13.21 -15.23
CA ASN A 112 8.12 12.39 -16.25
C ASN A 112 8.52 10.92 -16.04
N ILE A 113 7.60 9.98 -16.28
CA ILE A 113 7.90 8.54 -16.25
C ILE A 113 9.04 8.19 -17.23
N LEU A 114 9.19 9.00 -18.30
CA LEU A 114 10.31 8.92 -19.22
C LEU A 114 11.67 9.25 -18.59
N ASP A 115 11.70 10.02 -17.51
CA ASP A 115 12.92 10.35 -16.74
C ASP A 115 13.39 9.16 -15.88
N LEU A 116 12.44 8.31 -15.42
CA LEU A 116 12.77 7.00 -14.83
C LEU A 116 13.44 6.10 -15.88
N LEU A 117 12.91 6.03 -17.10
CA LEU A 117 13.53 5.26 -18.19
C LEU A 117 14.86 5.85 -18.69
N ARG A 118 15.10 7.14 -18.43
CA ARG A 118 16.34 7.84 -18.75
C ARG A 118 17.49 7.43 -17.85
N THR A 119 17.20 6.90 -16.66
CA THR A 119 18.23 6.51 -15.69
C THR A 119 18.89 5.20 -16.11
N TRP A 120 20.14 5.27 -16.54
CA TRP A 120 20.98 4.16 -17.04
C TRP A 120 20.98 2.92 -16.14
N ASN A 121 20.80 3.12 -14.82
CA ASN A 121 20.75 2.06 -13.83
C ASN A 121 19.55 1.10 -14.02
N ILE A 122 18.38 1.60 -14.45
CA ILE A 122 17.19 0.76 -14.65
C ILE A 122 17.34 -0.10 -15.91
N ARG A 123 17.93 0.46 -16.98
CA ARG A 123 18.22 -0.30 -18.22
C ARG A 123 19.21 -1.44 -17.95
N MET A 124 20.26 -1.18 -17.15
CA MET A 124 21.23 -2.21 -16.73
C MET A 124 20.57 -3.36 -15.95
N VAL A 125 19.68 -3.05 -14.99
CA VAL A 125 18.98 -4.07 -14.20
C VAL A 125 18.03 -4.91 -15.06
N THR A 126 17.31 -4.29 -16.00
CA THR A 126 16.44 -5.03 -16.93
C THR A 126 17.26 -5.95 -17.85
N ILE A 127 18.41 -5.49 -18.36
CA ILE A 127 19.30 -6.30 -19.21
C ILE A 127 19.88 -7.48 -18.42
N MET A 128 20.36 -7.26 -17.19
CA MET A 128 20.85 -8.35 -16.35
C MET A 128 19.76 -9.37 -16.04
N SER A 129 18.53 -8.93 -15.78
CA SER A 129 17.40 -9.83 -15.49
C SER A 129 17.03 -10.70 -16.69
N ILE A 130 17.12 -10.16 -17.92
CA ILE A 130 16.89 -10.92 -19.15
C ILE A 130 18.04 -11.91 -19.39
N MET A 131 19.29 -11.47 -19.28
CA MET A 131 20.44 -12.36 -19.47
C MET A 131 20.53 -13.50 -18.44
N LEU A 132 20.03 -13.31 -17.22
CA LEU A 132 19.96 -14.36 -16.20
C LEU A 132 18.83 -15.38 -16.43
N CYS A 133 17.76 -15.01 -17.14
CA CYS A 133 16.65 -15.92 -17.44
C CYS A 133 16.87 -16.76 -18.71
N ASP A 134 17.74 -16.30 -19.63
CA ASP A 134 18.09 -17.01 -20.86
C ASP A 134 19.37 -17.88 -20.73
N GLY A 135 19.96 -17.97 -19.52
CA GLY A 135 21.21 -18.69 -19.23
C GLY A 135 21.04 -20.06 -18.56
#